data_AF-A0A2W7V947-F1
#
_entry.id   AF-A0A2W7V947-F1
#
_cell.length_a   1.000
_cell.length_b   1.000
_cell.length_c   1.000
_cell.angle_alpha   90.00
_cell.angle_beta   90.00
_cell.angle_gamma   90.00
#
_symmetry.space_group_name_H-M   'P 1'
#
loop_
_entity.id
_entity.type
_entity.pdbx_description
1 polymer ?
#
loop_
_entity_poly.entity_id
_entity_poly.type
_entity_poly.pdbx_seq_one_letter_code
_entity_poly.pdbx_strand_id
1 'polypeptide(L)'
;NTSGDTYDIYVAIGNYATGVNIQWDYTSNASVTIHTSPAYSANKPEGLTDGTVYSLYTPSEQFYPPGAPIPWPSDTVPSGYALMQGQTFDKSAYPKLAAAYPSGVIPDMRGWTIKGKPASGRAVLSQEQDGIKSHTHSASASSTDLGTKTTSSFDYGTKSTNNT
;
A
#
# COMPACT_ATOMS: atom_id res chain seq x y z
N ASN A 1 -24.28 0.60 39.85
CA ASN A 1 -23.84 0.14 41.19
C ASN A 1 -25.10 -0.17 41.99
N THR A 2 -25.35 -1.41 42.38
CA THR A 2 -26.50 -1.80 43.21
C THR A 2 -26.14 -2.02 44.68
N SER A 3 -24.84 -2.03 45.02
CA SER A 3 -24.35 -2.29 46.38
C SER A 3 -24.19 -1.04 47.24
N GLY A 4 -24.11 0.16 46.64
CA GLY A 4 -23.93 1.43 47.36
C GLY A 4 -22.47 1.74 47.71
N ASP A 5 -21.53 0.88 47.30
CA ASP A 5 -20.10 1.06 47.59
C ASP A 5 -19.48 2.18 46.75
N THR A 6 -18.41 2.80 47.25
CA THR A 6 -17.60 3.74 46.47
C THR A 6 -16.44 3.00 45.82
N TYR A 7 -16.20 3.26 44.53
CA TYR A 7 -15.12 2.65 43.77
C TYR A 7 -14.23 3.75 43.18
N ASP A 8 -12.92 3.58 43.33
CA ASP A 8 -11.94 4.40 42.63
C ASP A 8 -11.59 3.74 41.28
N ILE A 9 -11.61 4.52 40.21
CA ILE A 9 -11.23 4.06 38.86
C ILE A 9 -9.87 4.66 38.51
N TYR A 10 -8.89 3.78 38.25
CA TYR A 10 -7.55 4.16 37.83
C TYR A 10 -7.40 3.91 36.33
N VAL A 11 -6.97 4.94 35.60
CA VAL A 11 -6.72 4.87 34.16
C VAL A 11 -5.23 5.06 33.91
N ALA A 12 -4.58 4.04 33.32
CA ALA A 12 -3.21 4.17 32.87
C ALA A 12 -3.19 5.03 31.59
N ILE A 13 -2.45 6.14 31.63
CA ILE A 13 -2.21 6.99 30.46
C ILE A 13 -0.75 6.82 30.02
N GLY A 14 -0.54 6.67 28.71
CA GLY A 14 0.80 6.54 28.17
C GLY A 14 1.61 7.84 28.32
N ASN A 15 2.94 7.72 28.39
CA ASN A 15 3.88 8.84 28.62
C ASN A 15 3.82 9.98 27.60
N TYR A 16 3.09 9.81 26.49
CA TYR A 16 2.95 10.79 25.41
C TYR A 16 1.56 11.45 25.35
N ALA A 17 0.66 11.12 26.27
CA ALA A 17 -0.66 11.71 26.32
C ALA A 17 -0.61 13.11 26.97
N THR A 18 -1.12 14.12 26.27
CA THR A 18 -1.20 15.51 26.76
C THR A 18 -2.56 15.86 27.38
N GLY A 19 -3.51 14.92 27.35
CA GLY A 19 -4.84 15.07 27.91
C GLY A 19 -5.61 13.76 27.93
N VAL A 20 -6.68 13.73 28.72
CA VAL A 20 -7.59 12.58 28.85
C VAL A 20 -9.02 13.08 28.66
N ASN A 21 -9.78 12.44 27.78
CA ASN A 21 -11.22 12.65 27.69
C ASN A 21 -11.92 11.47 28.37
N ILE A 22 -12.72 11.74 29.40
CA ILE A 22 -13.47 10.72 30.13
C ILE A 22 -14.95 10.95 29.85
N GLN A 23 -15.63 9.92 29.37
CA GLN A 23 -17.08 9.87 29.26
C GLN A 23 -17.59 8.76 30.18
N TRP A 24 -18.72 9.00 30.84
CA TRP A 24 -19.28 8.06 31.79
C TRP A 24 -20.80 8.05 31.69
N ASP A 25 -21.35 6.85 31.83
CA ASP A 25 -22.78 6.61 32.01
C ASP A 25 -22.98 5.83 33.31
N TYR A 26 -24.05 6.12 34.03
CA TYR A 26 -24.34 5.47 35.30
C TYR A 26 -25.85 5.29 35.50
N THR A 27 -26.21 4.28 36.29
CA THR A 27 -27.60 4.02 36.69
C THR A 27 -28.08 5.08 37.69
N SER A 28 -29.39 5.33 37.79
CA SER A 28 -29.95 6.40 38.63
C SER A 28 -29.60 6.35 40.13
N ASN A 29 -29.14 5.19 40.62
CA ASN A 29 -28.72 4.97 42.00
C ASN A 29 -27.19 5.04 42.20
N ALA A 30 -26.44 5.52 41.22
CA ALA A 30 -25.00 5.76 41.31
C ALA A 30 -24.68 7.26 41.16
N SER A 31 -23.49 7.66 41.56
CA SER A 31 -22.94 8.99 41.28
C SER A 31 -21.49 8.85 40.81
N VAL A 32 -21.06 9.75 39.94
CA VAL A 32 -19.68 9.83 39.46
C VAL A 32 -19.13 11.20 39.83
N THR A 33 -18.01 11.22 40.55
CA THR A 33 -17.29 12.45 40.90
C THR A 33 -15.94 12.45 40.21
N ILE A 34 -15.58 13.57 39.56
CA ILE A 34 -14.30 13.71 38.87
C ILE A 34 -13.38 14.61 39.68
N HIS A 35 -12.23 14.06 40.05
CA HIS A 35 -11.15 14.81 40.67
C HIS A 35 -10.22 15.35 39.57
N THR A 36 -10.22 16.67 39.36
CA THR A 36 -9.42 17.35 38.33
C THR A 36 -7.95 17.55 38.72
N SER A 37 -7.55 17.12 39.91
CA SER A 37 -6.16 17.05 40.39
C SER A 37 -5.82 15.60 40.76
N PRO A 38 -5.77 14.67 39.80
CA PRO A 38 -5.46 13.29 40.11
C PRO A 38 -4.02 13.19 40.63
N ALA A 39 -3.83 12.41 41.70
CA ALA A 39 -2.50 12.03 42.14
C ALA A 39 -1.91 11.05 41.12
N TYR A 40 -0.82 11.44 40.47
CA TYR A 40 -0.04 10.52 39.63
C TYR A 40 0.70 9.53 40.53
N SER A 41 0.49 8.24 40.30
CA SER A 41 1.28 7.19 40.94
C SER A 41 1.90 6.30 39.87
N ALA A 42 3.20 6.01 40.00
CA ALA A 42 3.88 5.01 39.18
C ALA A 42 3.49 3.58 39.56
N ASN A 43 2.87 3.41 40.73
CA ASN A 43 2.51 2.11 41.29
C ASN A 43 0.98 1.99 41.40
N LYS A 44 0.44 0.82 41.06
CA LYS A 44 -0.96 0.47 41.33
C LYS A 44 -1.19 0.50 42.85
N PRO A 45 -2.21 1.19 43.36
CA PRO A 45 -2.54 1.16 44.79
C PRO A 45 -2.90 -0.24 45.29
N GLU A 46 -2.52 -0.55 46.53
CA GLU A 46 -2.79 -1.85 47.16
C GLU A 46 -4.30 -2.03 47.42
N GLY A 47 -4.80 -3.26 47.23
CA GLY A 47 -6.19 -3.62 47.55
C GLY A 47 -7.23 -3.40 46.43
N LEU A 48 -6.81 -2.95 45.24
CA LEU A 48 -7.73 -2.74 44.11
C LEU A 48 -8.06 -4.05 43.37
N THR A 49 -9.35 -4.27 43.11
CA THR A 49 -9.82 -5.30 42.18
C THR A 49 -9.68 -4.78 40.76
N ASP A 50 -9.08 -5.56 39.85
CA ASP A 50 -8.96 -5.17 38.46
C ASP A 50 -10.36 -5.10 37.82
N GLY A 51 -10.81 -3.88 37.51
CA GLY A 51 -11.98 -3.66 36.67
C GLY A 51 -11.65 -3.92 35.20
N THR A 52 -12.60 -4.43 34.43
CA THR A 52 -12.45 -4.56 32.98
C THR A 52 -12.51 -3.18 32.33
N VAL A 53 -11.37 -2.66 31.89
CA VAL A 53 -11.31 -1.43 31.07
C VAL A 53 -11.70 -1.79 29.64
N TYR A 54 -12.88 -1.34 29.21
CA TYR A 54 -13.26 -1.37 27.80
C TYR A 54 -12.71 -0.13 27.12
N SER A 55 -11.46 -0.18 26.66
CA SER A 55 -11.00 0.82 25.69
C SER A 55 -11.69 0.54 24.37
N LEU A 56 -12.63 1.41 23.98
CA LEU A 56 -13.10 1.48 22.60
C LEU A 56 -12.00 2.15 21.75
N TYR A 57 -10.82 1.53 21.70
CA TYR A 57 -9.91 1.74 20.59
C TYR A 57 -10.67 1.24 19.37
N THR A 58 -11.09 2.12 18.47
CA THR A 58 -11.23 1.70 17.09
C THR A 58 -9.83 1.26 16.67
N PRO A 59 -9.55 -0.05 16.56
CA PRO A 59 -8.20 -0.50 16.26
C PRO A 59 -7.85 0.08 14.89
N SER A 60 -6.58 0.42 14.62
CA SER A 60 -6.14 0.88 13.30
C SER A 60 -6.60 -0.05 12.15
N GLU A 61 -6.85 -1.33 12.47
CA GLU A 61 -7.47 -2.33 11.58
C GLU A 61 -8.84 -1.94 11.02
N GLN A 62 -9.60 -1.02 11.66
CA GLN A 62 -10.84 -0.48 11.11
C GLN A 62 -10.60 0.49 9.95
N PHE A 63 -9.44 1.14 9.88
CA PHE A 63 -9.11 2.10 8.83
C PHE A 63 -8.28 1.49 7.71
N TYR A 64 -7.42 0.50 8.01
CA TYR A 64 -6.65 -0.22 7.01
C TYR A 64 -6.56 -1.72 7.37
N PRO A 65 -7.28 -2.60 6.66
CA PRO A 65 -7.39 -4.01 7.04
C PRO A 65 -6.08 -4.79 6.76
N PRO A 66 -5.75 -5.82 7.56
CA PRO A 66 -4.64 -6.72 7.26
C PRO A 66 -4.73 -7.31 5.85
N GLY A 67 -3.62 -7.28 5.11
CA GLY A 67 -3.56 -7.72 3.72
C GLY A 67 -3.80 -6.60 2.68
N ALA A 68 -4.13 -5.38 3.10
CA ALA A 68 -4.08 -4.23 2.19
C ALA A 68 -2.61 -3.81 1.96
N PRO A 69 -2.17 -3.62 0.70
CA PRO A 69 -0.81 -3.16 0.40
C PRO A 69 -0.62 -1.70 0.83
N ILE A 70 0.48 -1.40 1.54
CA ILE A 70 0.80 -0.06 2.02
C ILE A 70 2.03 0.45 1.25
N PRO A 71 1.94 1.57 0.50
CA PRO A 71 3.13 2.22 -0.06
C PRO A 71 3.96 2.82 1.07
N TRP A 72 5.23 2.44 1.14
CA TRP A 72 6.13 2.83 2.23
C TRP A 72 7.35 3.59 1.68
N PRO A 73 7.71 4.78 2.23
CA PRO A 73 8.72 5.65 1.64
C PRO A 73 10.16 5.38 2.10
N SER A 74 10.41 4.28 2.82
CA SER A 74 11.74 3.93 3.36
C SER A 74 12.08 2.46 3.07
N ASP A 75 13.37 2.16 2.91
CA ASP A 75 13.84 0.77 2.79
C ASP A 75 13.75 -0.02 4.11
N THR A 76 13.62 0.67 5.24
CA THR A 76 13.45 0.04 6.56
C THR A 76 11.98 -0.25 6.82
N VAL A 77 11.64 -1.53 6.90
CA VAL A 77 10.27 -2.00 7.19
C VAL A 77 9.95 -1.79 8.67
N PRO A 78 8.82 -1.17 9.03
CA PRO A 78 8.40 -1.04 10.42
C PRO A 78 8.10 -2.39 11.07
N SER A 79 8.30 -2.50 12.37
CA SER A 79 7.96 -3.71 13.13
C SER A 79 6.48 -4.07 12.96
N GLY A 80 6.19 -5.35 12.76
CA GLY A 80 4.84 -5.86 12.51
C GLY A 80 4.39 -5.84 11.04
N TYR A 81 5.22 -5.31 10.13
CA TYR A 81 4.96 -5.30 8.68
C TYR A 81 5.96 -6.18 7.92
N ALA A 82 5.62 -6.51 6.68
CA ALA A 82 6.49 -7.25 5.77
C ALA A 82 6.48 -6.61 4.38
N LEU A 83 7.62 -6.65 3.68
CA LEU A 83 7.67 -6.33 2.25
C LEU A 83 6.87 -7.37 1.45
N MET A 84 6.22 -6.94 0.37
CA MET A 84 5.43 -7.82 -0.49
C MET A 84 6.29 -8.34 -1.65
N GLN A 85 6.89 -9.52 -1.49
CA GLN A 85 7.92 -10.07 -2.40
C GLN A 85 7.63 -11.49 -2.88
N GLY A 86 6.37 -11.95 -2.81
CA GLY A 86 6.02 -13.30 -3.27
C GLY A 86 6.22 -14.40 -2.23
N GLN A 87 6.50 -14.06 -0.98
CA GLN A 87 6.82 -15.03 0.06
C GLN A 87 5.59 -15.75 0.64
N THR A 88 5.80 -16.99 1.09
CA THR A 88 4.81 -17.76 1.85
C THR A 88 4.74 -17.30 3.31
N PHE A 89 3.60 -17.50 3.97
CA PHE A 89 3.43 -17.27 5.40
C PHE A 89 2.60 -18.39 6.07
N ASP A 90 2.75 -18.52 7.39
CA ASP A 90 1.94 -19.45 8.18
C ASP A 90 0.52 -18.89 8.41
N LYS A 91 -0.47 -19.55 7.82
CA LYS A 91 -1.88 -19.14 7.93
C LYS A 91 -2.44 -19.29 9.35
N SER A 92 -1.93 -20.23 10.13
CA SER A 92 -2.36 -20.43 11.52
C SER A 92 -1.85 -19.30 12.41
N ALA A 93 -0.62 -18.83 12.17
CA ALA A 93 -0.04 -17.71 12.89
C ALA A 93 -0.66 -16.36 12.47
N TYR A 94 -1.04 -16.21 11.20
CA TYR A 94 -1.59 -14.96 10.65
C TYR A 94 -3.00 -15.14 10.03
N PRO A 95 -4.04 -15.44 10.84
CA PRO A 95 -5.36 -15.77 10.34
C PRO A 95 -6.06 -14.61 9.61
N LYS A 96 -5.84 -13.36 10.04
CA LYS A 96 -6.38 -12.18 9.34
C LYS A 96 -5.74 -11.98 7.96
N LEU A 97 -4.43 -12.20 7.85
CA LEU A 97 -3.73 -12.16 6.56
C LEU A 97 -4.15 -13.33 5.67
N ALA A 98 -4.41 -14.51 6.24
CA ALA A 98 -4.92 -15.67 5.51
C ALA A 98 -6.33 -15.43 4.93
N ALA A 99 -7.16 -14.62 5.60
CA ALA A 99 -8.45 -14.21 5.03
C ALA A 99 -8.28 -13.36 3.76
N ALA A 100 -7.26 -12.50 3.71
CA ALA A 100 -6.94 -11.70 2.52
C ALA A 100 -6.22 -12.51 1.43
N TYR A 101 -5.31 -13.41 1.83
CA TYR A 101 -4.51 -14.25 0.94
C TYR A 101 -4.66 -15.74 1.29
N PRO A 102 -5.75 -16.42 0.87
CA PRO A 102 -6.02 -17.81 1.24
C PRO A 102 -4.98 -18.83 0.76
N SER A 103 -4.22 -18.48 -0.27
CA SER A 103 -3.07 -19.28 -0.77
C SER A 103 -1.96 -19.41 0.27
N GLY A 104 -1.88 -18.53 1.27
CA GLY A 104 -0.74 -18.45 2.17
C GLY A 104 0.48 -17.79 1.53
N VAL A 105 0.29 -17.04 0.43
CA VAL A 105 1.36 -16.34 -0.30
C VAL A 105 1.02 -14.86 -0.42
N ILE A 106 1.94 -14.01 0.01
CA ILE A 106 1.86 -12.56 -0.20
C ILE A 106 2.26 -12.27 -1.65
N PRO A 107 1.50 -11.49 -2.44
CA PRO A 107 1.89 -11.13 -3.81
C PRO A 107 3.26 -10.46 -3.88
N ASP A 108 4.02 -10.68 -4.95
CA ASP A 108 5.19 -9.84 -5.26
C ASP A 108 4.71 -8.54 -5.92
N MET A 109 4.93 -7.42 -5.24
CA MET A 109 4.50 -6.09 -5.70
C MET A 109 5.64 -5.26 -6.29
N ARG A 110 6.87 -5.78 -6.32
CA ARG A 110 8.02 -5.04 -6.90
C ARG A 110 7.81 -4.86 -8.39
N GLY A 111 7.91 -3.61 -8.86
CA GLY A 111 7.70 -3.26 -10.26
C GLY A 111 6.24 -3.29 -10.73
N TRP A 112 5.27 -3.50 -9.83
CA TRP A 112 3.85 -3.56 -10.16
C TRP A 112 3.10 -2.32 -9.70
N THR A 113 2.15 -1.88 -10.53
CA THR A 113 1.16 -0.84 -10.17
C THR A 113 -0.18 -1.48 -9.86
N ILE A 114 -0.84 -1.02 -8.79
CA ILE A 114 -2.18 -1.50 -8.43
C ILE A 114 -3.20 -0.94 -9.43
N LYS A 115 -3.94 -1.84 -10.08
CA LYS A 115 -5.07 -1.51 -10.96
C LYS A 115 -6.33 -2.12 -10.38
N GLY A 116 -7.41 -1.33 -10.35
CA GLY A 116 -8.72 -1.83 -9.93
C GLY A 116 -9.16 -3.02 -10.78
N LYS A 117 -9.68 -4.08 -10.14
CA LYS A 117 -10.20 -5.24 -10.86
C LYS A 117 -11.36 -4.79 -11.76
N PRO A 118 -11.31 -5.03 -13.08
CA PRO A 118 -12.45 -4.74 -13.94
C PRO A 118 -13.65 -5.61 -13.54
N ALA A 119 -14.85 -5.17 -13.93
CA ALA A 119 -16.09 -5.90 -13.65
C ALA A 119 -16.04 -7.36 -14.13
N SER A 120 -15.38 -7.61 -15.27
CA SER A 120 -15.24 -8.93 -15.89
C SER A 120 -13.88 -9.09 -16.59
N GLY A 121 -13.58 -10.32 -17.04
CA GLY A 121 -12.39 -10.62 -17.84
C GLY A 121 -11.08 -10.80 -17.06
N ARG A 122 -11.07 -10.54 -15.75
CA ARG A 122 -9.88 -10.68 -14.88
C ARG A 122 -10.22 -11.15 -13.47
N ALA A 123 -9.32 -11.96 -12.92
CA ALA A 123 -9.33 -12.38 -11.51
C ALA A 123 -8.59 -11.37 -10.62
N VAL A 124 -8.96 -11.32 -9.33
CA VAL A 124 -8.20 -10.58 -8.30
C VAL A 124 -6.79 -11.16 -8.22
N LEU A 125 -5.78 -10.29 -8.04
CA LEU A 125 -4.34 -10.64 -8.05
C LEU A 125 -3.77 -11.14 -9.39
N SER A 126 -4.53 -11.10 -10.49
CA SER A 126 -3.97 -11.41 -11.81
C SER A 126 -3.08 -10.27 -12.33
N GLN A 127 -1.90 -10.62 -12.86
CA GLN A 127 -0.95 -9.66 -13.43
C GLN A 127 -1.31 -9.28 -14.88
N GLU A 128 -0.97 -8.06 -15.28
CA GLU A 128 -1.13 -7.54 -16.64
C GLU A 128 0.17 -6.89 -17.08
N GLN A 129 0.78 -7.38 -18.15
CA GLN A 129 1.94 -6.71 -18.72
C GLN A 129 1.55 -5.35 -19.29
N ASP A 130 2.52 -4.46 -19.42
CA ASP A 130 2.32 -3.21 -20.13
C ASP A 130 1.97 -3.47 -21.60
N GLY A 131 1.28 -2.49 -22.21
CA GLY A 131 0.81 -2.60 -23.56
C GLY A 131 0.60 -1.23 -24.16
N ILE A 132 1.24 -0.98 -25.31
CA ILE A 132 1.01 0.23 -26.09
C ILE A 132 -0.29 0.05 -26.86
N LYS A 133 -1.20 1.02 -26.73
CA LYS A 133 -2.44 1.02 -27.50
C LYS A 133 -2.12 1.08 -29.00
N SER A 134 -2.84 0.29 -29.80
CA SER A 134 -2.74 0.32 -31.25
C SER A 134 -2.88 1.76 -31.76
N HIS A 135 -1.91 2.19 -32.59
CA HIS A 135 -1.85 3.51 -33.17
C HIS A 135 -1.09 3.48 -34.51
N THR A 136 -1.26 4.53 -35.31
CA THR A 136 -0.55 4.74 -36.58
C THR A 136 0.06 6.13 -36.60
N HIS A 137 1.04 6.34 -37.48
CA HIS A 137 1.66 7.64 -37.73
C HIS A 137 1.47 8.02 -39.20
N SER A 138 1.26 9.31 -39.48
CA SER A 138 1.52 9.84 -40.81
C SER A 138 3.02 10.05 -40.97
N ALA A 139 3.53 9.82 -42.17
CA ALA A 139 4.93 10.06 -42.51
C ALA A 139 5.02 10.64 -43.91
N SER A 140 6.00 11.51 -44.13
CA SER A 140 6.34 12.06 -45.44
C SER A 140 7.86 12.08 -45.61
N ALA A 141 8.31 12.08 -46.86
CA ALA A 141 9.72 12.24 -47.22
C ALA A 141 9.86 13.47 -48.12
N SER A 142 10.96 14.21 -47.93
CA SER A 142 11.31 15.31 -48.83
C SER A 142 11.80 14.76 -50.18
N SER A 143 11.44 15.43 -51.26
CA SER A 143 12.04 15.16 -52.57
C SER A 143 13.56 15.37 -52.50
N THR A 144 14.33 14.48 -53.13
CA THR A 144 15.79 14.57 -53.21
C THR A 144 16.21 14.54 -54.67
N ASP A 145 16.93 15.59 -55.10
CA ASP A 145 17.59 15.61 -56.40
C ASP A 145 18.94 14.87 -56.31
N LEU A 146 19.13 13.85 -57.14
CA LEU A 146 20.36 13.04 -57.19
C LEU A 146 21.46 13.66 -58.06
N GLY A 147 21.14 14.78 -58.73
CA GLY A 147 22.01 15.48 -59.64
C GLY A 147 22.28 14.71 -60.94
N THR A 148 23.16 15.28 -61.76
CA THR A 148 23.60 14.67 -63.02
C THR A 148 24.88 13.85 -62.80
N LYS A 149 25.00 12.70 -63.45
CA LYS A 149 26.24 11.89 -63.47
C LYS A 149 26.84 11.90 -64.87
N THR A 150 28.16 12.03 -64.96
CA THR A 150 28.91 11.80 -66.20
C THR A 150 29.34 10.35 -66.26
N THR A 151 29.25 9.75 -67.45
CA THR A 151 29.75 8.40 -67.69
C THR A 151 31.27 8.40 -67.87
N SER A 152 31.91 7.24 -67.79
CA SER A 152 33.28 7.08 -68.23
C SER A 152 33.42 7.39 -69.74
N SER A 153 34.60 7.85 -70.14
CA SER A 153 34.92 8.09 -71.56
C SER A 153 35.04 6.78 -72.33
N PHE A 154 34.54 6.75 -73.57
CA PHE A 154 34.75 5.65 -74.52
C PHE A 154 35.37 6.21 -75.80
N ASP A 155 36.55 5.72 -76.16
CA ASP A 155 37.27 6.10 -77.37
C ASP A 155 37.09 5.01 -78.45
N TYR A 156 36.51 5.39 -79.59
CA TYR A 156 36.33 4.49 -80.73
C TYR A 156 37.66 4.15 -81.43
N GLY A 157 38.73 4.90 -81.16
CA GLY A 157 40.00 4.82 -81.84
C GLY A 157 39.86 5.15 -83.34
N THR A 158 40.92 4.89 -84.09
CA THR A 158 40.92 5.08 -85.55
C THR A 158 40.25 3.89 -86.24
N LYS A 159 39.29 4.16 -87.13
CA LYS A 159 38.69 3.14 -88.02
C LYS A 159 39.24 3.32 -89.43
N SER A 160 39.59 2.21 -90.09
CA SER A 160 40.13 2.21 -91.46
C SER A 160 39.05 1.81 -92.46
N THR A 161 38.98 2.48 -93.61
CA THR A 161 38.10 2.11 -94.74
C THR A 161 38.93 1.52 -95.89
N ASN A 162 38.30 0.70 -96.74
CA ASN A 162 38.88 0.26 -98.01
C ASN A 162 38.39 1.18 -99.14
N ASN A 163 39.30 1.71 -99.97
CA ASN A 163 38.92 2.46 -101.17
C ASN A 163 38.65 1.48 -102.33
N THR A 164 37.50 1.65 -102.99
CA THR A 164 37.18 0.99 -104.28
C THR A 164 37.38 1.98 -105.41
#